data_AF-A0A7C5EV04-F1
#
_entry.id   AF-A0A7C5EV04-F1
#
_cell.length_a   1.000
_cell.length_b   1.000
_cell.length_c   1.000
_cell.angle_alpha   90.00
_cell.angle_beta   90.00
_cell.angle_gamma   90.00
#
_symmetry.space_group_name_H-M   'P 1'
#
loop_
_entity.id
_entity.type
_entity.pdbx_description
1 polymer ?
#
loop_
_entity_poly.entity_id
_entity_poly.type
_entity_poly.pdbx_seq_one_letter_code
_entity_poly.pdbx_strand_id
1 'polypeptide(L)'
;MKPLHQRQAALVCAGVTLLIGLGWAWARNPWHKERITAQPFAQVPTYPLEAGGAIQQSLSFDAPNLAAIEFTAALANPGLRQPITITLTLAPADAPDEAPIVAVRRLSGVRPNEPLRFELPSSPQEGTLYLATLRVEGAPERPLALWASRGEAYAGGALLKGAQEEGDLAFTLYFRYTLRQAVGDALQRIFRTLPQIIALLLLLLGPGVAFLALLLRTEEMDIALGLGLALGAGLAFWPLLFLWGTALGAHLRPWAVWAVVGLSIGGVALWGLRQSRHGIAVRLHWAREDLVLFAALAMGLVLRFVQARHLIVPNWVDGLHHTVIAQIMADVGQVPTGGAPFVEMIRFHYHFGFHAVAAALAMAAHLEPYQAVLLYGQVLNALAALAAYTLSRA
;
A
#
# COMPACT_ATOMS: atom_id res chain seq x y z
N MET A 1 16.47 -3.79 -44.73
CA MET A 1 15.13 -3.16 -44.55
C MET A 1 14.03 -4.10 -44.03
N LYS A 2 14.14 -5.44 -44.08
CA LYS A 2 13.12 -6.37 -43.50
C LYS A 2 13.00 -6.46 -41.96
N PRO A 3 14.04 -6.26 -41.12
CA PRO A 3 13.92 -6.55 -39.67
C PRO A 3 13.16 -5.49 -38.86
N LEU A 4 13.09 -4.24 -39.34
CA LEU A 4 12.37 -3.16 -38.64
C LEU A 4 10.85 -3.38 -38.65
N HIS A 5 10.29 -3.81 -39.79
CA HIS A 5 8.86 -4.11 -39.90
C HIS A 5 8.44 -5.30 -39.03
N GLN A 6 9.30 -6.31 -38.87
CA GLN A 6 9.02 -7.47 -38.02
C GLN A 6 8.99 -7.09 -36.53
N ARG A 7 9.91 -6.23 -36.06
CA ARG A 7 9.89 -5.73 -34.69
C ARG A 7 8.67 -4.85 -34.41
N GLN A 8 8.29 -4.00 -35.37
CA GLN A 8 7.09 -3.16 -35.26
C GLN A 8 5.82 -4.00 -35.21
N ALA A 9 5.70 -5.00 -36.08
CA ALA A 9 4.57 -5.93 -36.07
C ALA A 9 4.49 -6.69 -34.73
N ALA A 10 5.61 -7.16 -34.19
CA ALA A 10 5.65 -7.85 -32.90
C ALA A 10 5.20 -6.95 -31.74
N LEU A 11 5.65 -5.69 -31.69
CA LEU A 11 5.24 -4.73 -30.65
C LEU A 11 3.74 -4.39 -30.75
N VAL A 12 3.23 -4.18 -31.96
CA VAL A 12 1.81 -3.92 -32.19
C VAL A 12 0.97 -5.14 -31.79
N CYS A 13 1.38 -6.35 -32.18
CA CYS A 13 0.71 -7.58 -31.77
C CYS A 13 0.72 -7.74 -30.24
N ALA A 14 1.85 -7.52 -29.57
CA ALA A 14 1.94 -7.59 -28.12
C ALA A 14 1.02 -6.58 -27.43
N GLY A 15 0.99 -5.32 -27.92
CA GLY A 15 0.09 -4.29 -27.43
C GLY A 15 -1.39 -4.65 -27.60
N VAL A 16 -1.77 -5.16 -28.77
CA VAL A 16 -3.15 -5.60 -29.05
C VAL A 16 -3.53 -6.79 -28.16
N THR A 17 -2.68 -7.79 -28.02
CA THR A 17 -2.94 -8.94 -27.13
C THR A 17 -3.11 -8.50 -25.68
N LEU A 18 -2.27 -7.57 -25.20
CA LEU A 18 -2.40 -7.02 -23.86
C LEU A 18 -3.74 -6.29 -23.68
N LEU A 19 -4.12 -5.44 -24.64
CA LEU A 19 -5.40 -4.70 -24.58
C LEU A 19 -6.61 -5.64 -24.62
N ILE A 20 -6.58 -6.69 -25.45
CA ILE A 20 -7.63 -7.71 -25.49
C ILE A 20 -7.69 -8.45 -24.15
N GLY A 21 -6.55 -8.85 -23.59
CA GLY A 21 -6.47 -9.51 -22.30
C GLY A 21 -7.03 -8.66 -21.16
N LEU A 22 -6.67 -7.37 -21.13
CA LEU A 22 -7.19 -6.39 -20.16
C LEU A 22 -8.70 -6.16 -20.34
N GLY A 23 -9.17 -5.99 -21.58
CA GLY A 23 -10.59 -5.83 -21.89
C GLY A 23 -11.40 -7.05 -21.49
N TRP A 24 -10.88 -8.26 -21.75
CA TRP A 24 -11.51 -9.50 -21.34
C TRP A 24 -11.54 -9.66 -19.82
N ALA A 25 -10.44 -9.37 -19.13
CA ALA A 25 -10.40 -9.38 -17.67
C ALA A 25 -11.38 -8.36 -17.07
N TRP A 26 -11.47 -7.17 -17.64
CA TRP A 26 -12.43 -6.14 -17.22
C TRP A 26 -13.89 -6.56 -17.44
N ALA A 27 -14.19 -7.18 -18.58
CA ALA A 27 -15.52 -7.69 -18.92
C ALA A 27 -15.92 -8.88 -18.02
N ARG A 28 -15.02 -9.85 -17.82
CA ARG A 28 -15.19 -10.99 -16.90
C ARG A 28 -15.32 -10.55 -15.45
N ASN A 29 -14.67 -9.43 -15.08
CA ASN A 29 -14.58 -8.90 -13.73
C ASN A 29 -14.31 -10.00 -12.68
N PRO A 30 -13.20 -10.74 -12.82
CA PRO A 30 -12.90 -11.84 -11.92
C PRO A 30 -12.84 -11.30 -10.48
N TRP A 31 -13.36 -12.10 -9.56
CA TRP A 31 -13.22 -11.84 -8.14
C TRP A 31 -12.06 -12.66 -7.60
N HIS A 32 -11.32 -12.07 -6.67
CA HIS A 32 -10.27 -12.72 -5.93
C HIS A 32 -10.70 -12.84 -4.47
N LYS A 33 -10.37 -13.96 -3.81
CA LYS A 33 -10.56 -14.10 -2.36
C LYS A 33 -9.42 -13.38 -1.67
N GLU A 34 -9.70 -12.21 -1.12
CA GLU A 34 -8.76 -11.49 -0.28
C GLU A 34 -8.84 -12.01 1.15
N ARG A 35 -7.68 -12.26 1.76
CA ARG A 35 -7.54 -12.79 3.12
C ARG A 35 -6.91 -11.71 3.99
N ILE A 36 -7.62 -11.27 5.02
CA ILE A 36 -7.14 -10.30 6.00
C ILE A 36 -7.11 -10.97 7.36
N THR A 37 -5.92 -11.19 7.91
CA THR A 37 -5.78 -11.70 9.28
C THR A 37 -5.97 -10.55 10.24
N ALA A 38 -7.17 -10.47 10.82
CA ALA A 38 -7.60 -9.36 11.68
C ALA A 38 -6.94 -9.41 13.06
N GLN A 39 -6.81 -10.61 13.64
CA GLN A 39 -6.06 -10.85 14.87
C GLN A 39 -5.16 -12.09 14.66
N PRO A 40 -3.86 -11.90 14.39
CA PRO A 40 -2.93 -13.00 14.11
C PRO A 40 -2.46 -13.73 15.37
N PHE A 41 -2.59 -13.13 16.56
CA PHE A 41 -1.99 -13.65 17.78
C PHE A 41 -2.85 -14.75 18.42
N ALA A 42 -2.32 -15.98 18.38
CA ALA A 42 -2.89 -17.18 19.00
C ALA A 42 -2.02 -17.58 20.21
N GLN A 43 -2.26 -16.96 21.37
CA GLN A 43 -1.40 -17.12 22.55
C GLN A 43 -1.99 -18.09 23.58
N VAL A 44 -3.29 -17.98 23.83
CA VAL A 44 -3.98 -18.74 24.88
C VAL A 44 -5.26 -19.37 24.32
N PRO A 45 -5.64 -20.58 24.75
CA PRO A 45 -6.96 -21.11 24.46
C PRO A 45 -8.03 -20.28 25.18
N THR A 46 -9.19 -20.10 24.55
CA THR A 46 -10.39 -19.57 25.21
C THR A 46 -10.88 -20.51 26.31
N TYR A 47 -11.87 -20.06 27.07
CA TYR A 47 -12.65 -20.98 27.88
C TYR A 47 -13.30 -22.08 27.00
N PRO A 48 -13.45 -23.29 27.54
CA PRO A 48 -14.06 -24.41 26.83
C PRO A 48 -15.52 -24.12 26.42
N LEU A 49 -15.84 -24.29 25.14
CA LEU A 49 -17.21 -24.37 24.63
C LEU A 49 -17.78 -25.75 24.95
N GLU A 50 -18.65 -25.79 25.95
CA GLU A 50 -19.48 -26.95 26.29
C GLU A 50 -20.74 -27.01 25.39
N ALA A 51 -21.56 -28.04 25.60
CA ALA A 51 -22.83 -28.23 24.90
C ALA A 51 -23.73 -27.01 25.08
N GLY A 52 -24.09 -26.32 23.98
CA GLY A 52 -24.89 -25.09 24.06
C GLY A 52 -24.15 -23.86 24.59
N GLY A 53 -22.85 -23.99 24.89
CA GLY A 53 -21.98 -22.87 25.22
C GLY A 53 -21.78 -21.93 24.03
N ALA A 54 -21.52 -20.65 24.33
CA ALA A 54 -21.29 -19.62 23.34
C ALA A 54 -20.00 -18.84 23.63
N ILE A 55 -19.28 -18.49 22.58
CA ILE A 55 -18.20 -17.51 22.60
C ILE A 55 -18.61 -16.35 21.71
N GLN A 56 -18.35 -15.12 22.16
CA GLN A 56 -18.71 -13.91 21.45
C GLN A 56 -17.48 -13.07 21.14
N GLN A 57 -17.36 -12.59 19.90
CA GLN A 57 -16.36 -11.61 19.48
C GLN A 57 -17.10 -10.45 18.83
N SER A 58 -16.95 -9.24 19.35
CA SER A 58 -17.35 -8.07 18.58
C SER A 58 -16.31 -7.80 17.50
N LEU A 59 -16.77 -7.49 16.29
CA LEU A 59 -15.91 -7.17 15.16
C LEU A 59 -16.58 -6.19 14.20
N SER A 60 -15.80 -5.24 13.71
CA SER A 60 -16.12 -4.39 12.55
C SER A 60 -15.11 -4.64 11.43
N PHE A 61 -15.44 -4.25 10.21
CA PHE A 61 -14.53 -4.30 9.06
C PHE A 61 -14.90 -3.23 8.04
N ASP A 62 -13.90 -2.66 7.38
CA ASP A 62 -14.08 -1.52 6.46
C ASP A 62 -14.05 -1.93 4.97
N ALA A 63 -14.04 -3.25 4.69
CA ALA A 63 -13.99 -3.78 3.34
C ALA A 63 -15.33 -4.42 2.94
N PRO A 64 -15.80 -4.21 1.70
CA PRO A 64 -17.08 -4.77 1.26
C PRO A 64 -16.97 -6.27 0.96
N ASN A 65 -18.12 -6.93 0.85
CA ASN A 65 -18.24 -8.31 0.38
C ASN A 65 -17.53 -9.35 1.28
N LEU A 66 -17.68 -9.24 2.60
CA LEU A 66 -17.21 -10.29 3.51
C LEU A 66 -17.94 -11.60 3.18
N ALA A 67 -17.16 -12.63 2.86
CA ALA A 67 -17.66 -13.91 2.39
C ALA A 67 -17.42 -15.06 3.36
N ALA A 68 -16.39 -14.97 4.22
CA ALA A 68 -16.18 -15.97 5.26
C ALA A 68 -15.40 -15.41 6.44
N ILE A 69 -15.59 -16.03 7.60
CA ILE A 69 -14.80 -15.80 8.81
C ILE A 69 -14.17 -17.14 9.22
N GLU A 70 -12.90 -17.11 9.59
CA GLU A 70 -12.15 -18.28 10.02
C GLU A 70 -11.55 -18.07 11.41
N PHE A 71 -11.81 -19.02 12.30
CA PHE A 71 -11.25 -19.11 13.64
C PHE A 71 -10.31 -20.30 13.71
N THR A 72 -9.38 -20.34 14.67
CA THR A 72 -8.48 -21.51 14.81
C THR A 72 -8.83 -22.31 16.06
N ALA A 73 -9.02 -23.63 15.90
CA ALA A 73 -9.32 -24.51 17.03
C ALA A 73 -8.09 -24.69 17.96
N ALA A 74 -8.27 -24.44 19.25
CA ALA A 74 -7.27 -24.66 20.28
C ALA A 74 -7.55 -25.96 21.04
N LEU A 75 -7.19 -27.09 20.43
CA LEU A 75 -7.38 -28.42 21.02
C LEU A 75 -6.04 -29.07 21.37
N ALA A 76 -6.00 -29.82 22.47
CA ALA A 76 -4.87 -30.71 22.76
C ALA A 76 -4.89 -31.95 21.85
N ASN A 77 -3.74 -32.60 21.67
CA ASN A 77 -3.66 -33.90 20.99
C ASN A 77 -4.15 -35.03 21.90
N PRO A 78 -4.98 -35.98 21.41
CA PRO A 78 -5.66 -35.98 20.11
C PRO A 78 -6.86 -35.03 20.09
N GLY A 79 -7.19 -34.50 18.90
CA GLY A 79 -8.37 -33.66 18.68
C GLY A 79 -9.72 -34.41 18.82
N LEU A 80 -10.81 -33.73 18.47
CA LEU A 80 -12.18 -34.27 18.52
C LEU A 80 -12.40 -35.29 17.39
N ARG A 81 -12.93 -36.46 17.72
CA ARG A 81 -13.20 -37.55 16.76
C ARG A 81 -14.67 -37.72 16.40
N GLN A 82 -15.54 -37.18 17.22
CA GLN A 82 -16.98 -37.21 17.06
C GLN A 82 -17.46 -36.05 16.17
N PRO A 83 -18.61 -36.23 15.49
CA PRO A 83 -19.20 -35.16 14.73
C PRO A 83 -19.71 -34.04 15.64
N ILE A 84 -19.45 -32.80 15.25
CA ILE A 84 -19.98 -31.60 15.93
C ILE A 84 -20.56 -30.64 14.90
N THR A 85 -21.57 -29.88 15.31
CA THR A 85 -22.09 -28.76 14.52
C THR A 85 -21.75 -27.47 15.23
N ILE A 86 -21.17 -26.52 14.49
CA ILE A 86 -20.87 -25.19 15.00
C ILE A 86 -21.67 -24.18 14.21
N THR A 87 -22.37 -23.31 14.91
CA THR A 87 -23.19 -22.25 14.33
C THR A 87 -22.53 -20.91 14.66
N LEU A 88 -22.18 -20.15 13.62
CA LEU A 88 -21.74 -18.76 13.71
C LEU A 88 -22.93 -17.85 13.42
N THR A 89 -23.23 -16.95 14.34
CA THR A 89 -24.27 -15.93 14.20
C THR A 89 -23.62 -14.55 14.24
N LEU A 90 -23.86 -13.73 13.22
CA LEU A 90 -23.46 -12.33 13.18
C LEU A 90 -24.71 -11.46 13.36
N ALA A 91 -24.83 -10.82 14.52
CA ALA A 91 -25.90 -9.87 14.81
C ALA A 91 -25.34 -8.43 14.83
N PRO A 92 -25.98 -7.45 14.17
CA PRO A 92 -25.57 -6.05 14.31
C PRO A 92 -25.70 -5.61 15.78
N ALA A 93 -24.65 -4.97 16.32
CA ALA A 93 -24.65 -4.51 17.71
C ALA A 93 -25.66 -3.38 17.95
N ASP A 94 -25.82 -2.50 16.95
CA ASP A 94 -26.67 -1.30 17.04
C ASP A 94 -28.12 -1.52 16.56
N ALA A 95 -28.41 -2.69 15.96
CA ALA A 95 -29.72 -3.05 15.44
C ALA A 95 -30.08 -4.51 15.80
N PRO A 96 -30.35 -4.79 17.09
CA PRO A 96 -30.62 -6.16 17.56
C PRO A 96 -31.89 -6.79 16.98
N ASP A 97 -32.80 -5.97 16.44
CA ASP A 97 -34.03 -6.42 15.79
C ASP A 97 -33.82 -6.87 14.32
N GLU A 98 -32.66 -6.57 13.73
CA GLU A 98 -32.32 -7.01 12.38
C GLU A 98 -31.99 -8.50 12.36
N ALA A 99 -32.44 -9.21 11.31
CA ALA A 99 -32.20 -10.64 11.20
C ALA A 99 -30.70 -10.95 11.13
N PRO A 100 -30.15 -11.79 12.03
CA PRO A 100 -28.72 -12.05 12.04
C PRO A 100 -28.31 -12.94 10.86
N ILE A 101 -27.07 -12.79 10.42
CA ILE A 101 -26.48 -13.67 9.40
C ILE A 101 -25.99 -14.94 10.10
N VAL A 102 -26.50 -16.09 9.68
CA VAL A 102 -26.20 -17.39 10.30
C VAL A 102 -25.45 -18.29 9.32
N ALA A 103 -24.30 -18.81 9.76
CA ALA A 103 -23.49 -19.78 9.03
C ALA A 103 -23.30 -21.04 9.87
N VAL A 104 -23.63 -22.21 9.32
CA VAL A 104 -23.56 -23.49 10.03
C VAL A 104 -22.50 -24.38 9.40
N ARG A 105 -21.62 -24.95 10.23
CA ARG A 105 -20.57 -25.89 9.80
C ARG A 105 -20.72 -27.22 10.54
N ARG A 106 -20.90 -28.30 9.78
CA ARG A 106 -20.93 -29.68 10.30
C ARG A 106 -19.56 -30.32 10.07
N LEU A 107 -18.96 -30.82 11.14
CA LEU A 107 -17.63 -31.41 11.16
C LEU A 107 -17.74 -32.85 11.62
N SER A 108 -17.02 -33.77 10.98
CA SER A 108 -16.92 -35.17 11.43
C SER A 108 -15.95 -35.37 12.59
N GLY A 109 -15.08 -34.38 12.83
CA GLY A 109 -14.09 -34.29 13.88
C GLY A 109 -13.31 -32.98 13.72
N VAL A 110 -12.49 -32.63 14.71
CA VAL A 110 -11.67 -31.40 14.69
C VAL A 110 -10.25 -31.73 15.14
N ARG A 111 -9.27 -31.45 14.28
CA ARG A 111 -7.85 -31.62 14.61
C ARG A 111 -7.35 -30.44 15.47
N PRO A 112 -6.29 -30.64 16.27
CA PRO A 112 -5.58 -29.53 16.90
C PRO A 112 -5.13 -28.50 15.87
N ASN A 113 -5.35 -27.22 16.16
CA ASN A 113 -5.00 -26.09 15.31
C ASN A 113 -5.69 -26.12 13.94
N GLU A 114 -6.82 -26.81 13.81
CA GLU A 114 -7.59 -26.82 12.56
C GLU A 114 -8.25 -25.46 12.32
N PRO A 115 -8.09 -24.85 11.13
CA PRO A 115 -8.83 -23.65 10.76
C PRO A 115 -10.31 -23.98 10.55
N LEU A 116 -11.15 -23.25 11.29
CA LEU A 116 -12.60 -23.35 11.27
C LEU A 116 -13.21 -22.21 10.46
N ARG A 117 -13.38 -22.44 9.16
CA ARG A 117 -13.92 -21.45 8.22
C ARG A 117 -15.44 -21.57 8.04
N PHE A 118 -16.14 -20.47 8.24
CA PHE A 118 -17.58 -20.31 8.07
C PHE A 118 -17.87 -19.42 6.86
N GLU A 119 -18.42 -19.99 5.78
CA GLU A 119 -18.89 -19.20 4.64
C GLU A 119 -20.23 -18.53 5.00
N LEU A 120 -20.32 -17.23 4.74
CA LEU A 120 -21.51 -16.45 5.02
C LEU A 120 -22.50 -16.57 3.85
N PRO A 121 -23.81 -16.76 4.11
CA PRO A 121 -24.82 -16.86 3.05
C PRO A 121 -25.08 -15.51 2.36
N SER A 122 -24.85 -14.40 3.06
CA SER A 122 -24.96 -13.02 2.58
C SER A 122 -23.81 -12.19 3.13
N SER A 123 -23.44 -11.12 2.40
CA SER A 123 -22.41 -10.19 2.89
C SER A 123 -23.00 -9.28 3.95
N PRO A 124 -22.42 -9.20 5.16
CA PRO A 124 -22.73 -8.14 6.10
C PRO A 124 -22.31 -6.77 5.55
N GLN A 125 -22.87 -5.72 6.14
CA GLN A 125 -22.59 -4.33 5.80
C GLN A 125 -21.22 -3.92 6.35
N GLU A 126 -20.42 -3.23 5.54
CA GLU A 126 -19.13 -2.67 5.97
C GLU A 126 -19.33 -1.50 6.96
N GLY A 127 -18.38 -1.31 7.86
CA GLY A 127 -18.41 -0.26 8.89
C GLY A 127 -19.37 -0.51 10.07
N THR A 128 -20.23 -1.52 9.98
CA THR A 128 -21.13 -1.90 11.07
C THR A 128 -20.42 -2.80 12.09
N LEU A 129 -20.65 -2.54 13.39
CA LEU A 129 -20.18 -3.41 14.46
C LEU A 129 -21.08 -4.65 14.57
N TYR A 130 -20.50 -5.84 14.42
CA TYR A 130 -21.20 -7.11 14.57
C TYR A 130 -20.75 -7.85 15.83
N LEU A 131 -21.69 -8.50 16.49
CA LEU A 131 -21.42 -9.49 17.52
C LEU A 131 -21.42 -10.89 16.90
N ALA A 132 -20.22 -11.44 16.70
CA ALA A 132 -20.01 -12.79 16.21
C ALA A 132 -20.12 -13.80 17.35
N THR A 133 -21.21 -14.54 17.40
CA THR A 133 -21.47 -15.58 18.40
C THR A 133 -21.24 -16.97 17.79
N LEU A 134 -20.27 -17.71 18.32
CA LEU A 134 -20.05 -19.12 17.98
C LEU A 134 -20.72 -20.01 19.03
N ARG A 135 -21.60 -20.90 18.58
CA ARG A 135 -22.26 -21.91 19.42
C ARG A 135 -21.95 -23.31 18.93
N VAL A 136 -21.67 -24.20 19.87
CA VAL A 136 -21.49 -25.63 19.58
C VAL A 136 -22.80 -26.36 19.90
N GLU A 137 -23.34 -27.05 18.91
CA GLU A 137 -24.51 -27.90 19.04
C GLU A 137 -24.08 -29.35 19.29
N GLY A 138 -24.75 -30.00 20.24
CA GLY A 138 -24.39 -31.32 20.75
C GLY A 138 -23.52 -31.24 22.00
N ALA A 139 -23.42 -32.35 22.74
CA ALA A 139 -22.58 -32.45 23.93
C ALA A 139 -21.26 -33.12 23.58
N PRO A 140 -20.19 -32.35 23.35
CA PRO A 140 -19.00 -32.96 22.86
C PRO A 140 -18.26 -33.73 23.95
N GLU A 141 -17.70 -34.91 23.64
CA GLU A 141 -16.84 -35.70 24.53
C GLU A 141 -15.74 -34.88 25.23
N ARG A 142 -15.22 -33.86 24.53
CA ARG A 142 -14.32 -32.85 25.08
C ARG A 142 -14.78 -31.47 24.63
N PRO A 143 -14.65 -30.44 25.46
CA PRO A 143 -15.03 -29.10 25.05
C PRO A 143 -14.12 -28.57 23.94
N LEU A 144 -14.70 -27.80 23.02
CA LEU A 144 -13.96 -27.11 21.97
C LEU A 144 -13.42 -25.79 22.54
N ALA A 145 -12.14 -25.47 22.33
CA ALA A 145 -11.64 -24.12 22.57
C ALA A 145 -11.13 -23.52 21.27
N LEU A 146 -11.03 -22.20 21.23
CA LEU A 146 -10.47 -21.43 20.13
C LEU A 146 -9.20 -20.72 20.59
N TRP A 147 -8.32 -20.38 19.67
CA TRP A 147 -7.16 -19.54 20.01
C TRP A 147 -7.57 -18.10 20.23
N ALA A 148 -6.95 -17.45 21.22
CA ALA A 148 -7.16 -16.06 21.57
C ALA A 148 -5.85 -15.36 21.97
N SER A 149 -5.89 -14.03 21.99
CA SER A 149 -4.89 -13.10 22.52
C SER A 149 -5.45 -12.40 23.75
N ARG A 150 -4.62 -12.17 24.77
CA ARG A 150 -4.97 -11.35 25.95
C ARG A 150 -4.15 -10.06 26.07
N GLY A 151 -3.03 -9.99 25.35
CA GLY A 151 -2.06 -8.89 25.47
C GLY A 151 -2.16 -7.84 24.38
N GLU A 152 -2.63 -8.22 23.18
CA GLU A 152 -2.80 -7.30 22.06
C GLU A 152 -4.26 -7.26 21.62
N ALA A 153 -4.80 -6.06 21.55
CA ALA A 153 -6.20 -5.80 21.24
C ALA A 153 -6.42 -5.66 19.73
N TYR A 154 -7.42 -6.37 19.22
CA TYR A 154 -8.02 -6.12 17.93
C TYR A 154 -8.72 -4.75 17.96
N ALA A 155 -8.32 -3.82 17.10
CA ALA A 155 -8.89 -2.47 17.15
C ALA A 155 -10.40 -2.41 16.84
N GLY A 156 -10.94 -3.42 16.14
CA GLY A 156 -12.34 -3.46 15.70
C GLY A 156 -13.30 -4.12 16.67
N GLY A 157 -12.88 -4.48 17.88
CA GLY A 157 -13.74 -5.10 18.90
C GLY A 157 -12.98 -5.93 19.93
N ALA A 158 -13.70 -6.81 20.62
CA ALA A 158 -13.18 -7.61 21.73
C ALA A 158 -13.89 -8.98 21.82
N LEU A 159 -13.19 -9.97 22.34
CA LEU A 159 -13.75 -11.21 22.86
C LEU A 159 -14.52 -10.91 24.14
N LEU A 160 -15.79 -11.30 24.17
CA LEU A 160 -16.72 -11.05 25.26
C LEU A 160 -17.12 -12.34 25.95
N LYS A 161 -17.18 -12.29 27.28
CA LYS A 161 -17.84 -13.29 28.12
C LYS A 161 -18.93 -12.62 28.94
N GLY A 162 -20.16 -12.67 28.43
CA GLY A 162 -21.23 -11.82 28.95
C GLY A 162 -20.94 -10.36 28.61
N ALA A 163 -20.81 -9.51 29.63
CA ALA A 163 -20.52 -8.08 29.47
C ALA A 163 -19.03 -7.72 29.63
N GLN A 164 -18.15 -8.69 29.90
CA GLN A 164 -16.73 -8.44 30.19
C GLN A 164 -15.85 -8.80 28.99
N GLU A 165 -14.88 -7.94 28.69
CA GLU A 165 -13.82 -8.18 27.70
C GLU A 165 -12.75 -9.14 28.27
N GLU A 166 -12.46 -10.21 27.53
CA GLU A 166 -11.48 -11.24 27.93
C GLU A 166 -10.26 -11.33 26.97
N GLY A 167 -10.18 -10.47 25.95
CA GLY A 167 -9.10 -10.46 24.97
C GLY A 167 -9.65 -10.40 23.54
N ASP A 168 -9.10 -11.19 22.62
CA ASP A 168 -9.57 -11.33 21.24
C ASP A 168 -9.38 -12.75 20.71
N LEU A 169 -10.33 -13.24 19.94
CA LEU A 169 -10.13 -14.46 19.16
C LEU A 169 -9.04 -14.24 18.10
N ALA A 170 -8.27 -15.28 17.81
CA ALA A 170 -7.43 -15.33 16.62
C ALA A 170 -8.32 -15.67 15.41
N PHE A 171 -8.56 -14.69 14.53
CA PHE A 171 -9.42 -14.89 13.37
C PHE A 171 -8.93 -14.18 12.11
N THR A 172 -9.41 -14.70 10.98
CA THR A 172 -9.14 -14.22 9.63
C THR A 172 -10.45 -13.97 8.90
N LEU A 173 -10.53 -12.84 8.22
CA LEU A 173 -11.65 -12.43 7.38
C LEU A 173 -11.33 -12.69 5.91
N TYR A 174 -12.33 -13.16 5.16
CA TYR A 174 -12.21 -13.41 3.73
C TYR A 174 -13.20 -12.56 2.95
N PHE A 175 -12.69 -11.70 2.07
CA PHE A 175 -13.49 -10.80 1.24
C PHE A 175 -13.49 -11.26 -0.22
N ARG A 176 -14.61 -11.06 -0.92
CA ARG A 176 -14.68 -11.26 -2.38
C ARG A 176 -14.53 -9.92 -3.06
N TYR A 177 -13.35 -9.71 -3.64
CA TYR A 177 -12.99 -8.42 -4.16
C TYR A 177 -12.81 -8.50 -5.68
N THR A 178 -13.56 -7.68 -6.41
CA THR A 178 -13.57 -7.72 -7.88
C THR A 178 -12.49 -6.84 -8.49
N LEU A 179 -12.05 -7.16 -9.71
CA LEU A 179 -11.08 -6.34 -10.44
C LEU A 179 -11.52 -4.87 -10.55
N ARG A 180 -12.82 -4.62 -10.82
CA ARG A 180 -13.36 -3.26 -10.93
C ARG A 180 -13.31 -2.50 -9.62
N GLN A 181 -13.62 -3.16 -8.49
CA GLN A 181 -13.49 -2.54 -7.16
C GLN A 181 -12.02 -2.20 -6.87
N ALA A 182 -11.11 -3.13 -7.13
CA ALA A 182 -9.68 -2.89 -6.93
C ALA A 182 -9.16 -1.69 -7.72
N VAL A 183 -9.51 -1.59 -9.00
CA VAL A 183 -9.14 -0.46 -9.84
C VAL A 183 -9.85 0.82 -9.39
N GLY A 184 -11.12 0.74 -9.02
CA GLY A 184 -11.91 1.87 -8.50
C GLY A 184 -11.27 2.50 -7.26
N ASP A 185 -10.97 1.68 -6.26
CA ASP A 185 -10.37 2.13 -5.00
C ASP A 185 -8.95 2.68 -5.22
N ALA A 186 -8.18 2.05 -6.13
CA ALA A 186 -6.86 2.56 -6.52
C ALA A 186 -6.96 3.94 -7.19
N LEU A 187 -7.89 4.12 -8.14
CA LEU A 187 -8.11 5.41 -8.80
C LEU A 187 -8.59 6.47 -7.81
N GLN A 188 -9.54 6.13 -6.93
CA GLN A 188 -10.01 7.04 -5.89
C GLN A 188 -8.86 7.48 -4.97
N ARG A 189 -7.98 6.54 -4.58
CA ARG A 189 -6.79 6.85 -3.79
C ARG A 189 -5.81 7.74 -4.55
N ILE A 190 -5.58 7.49 -5.84
CA ILE A 190 -4.73 8.35 -6.69
C ILE A 190 -5.32 9.77 -6.76
N PHE A 191 -6.62 9.92 -7.00
CA PHE A 191 -7.26 11.24 -7.07
C PHE A 191 -7.22 11.98 -5.73
N ARG A 192 -7.48 11.27 -4.61
CA ARG A 192 -7.40 11.84 -3.26
C ARG A 192 -5.97 12.28 -2.91
N THR A 193 -4.96 11.59 -3.44
CA THR A 193 -3.53 11.88 -3.21
C THR A 193 -2.89 12.70 -4.34
N LEU A 194 -3.69 13.22 -5.28
CA LEU A 194 -3.20 13.92 -6.46
C LEU A 194 -2.34 15.16 -6.11
N PRO A 195 -2.71 16.01 -5.13
CA PRO A 195 -1.85 17.14 -4.73
C PRO A 195 -0.45 16.68 -4.27
N GLN A 196 -0.38 15.58 -3.54
CA GLN A 196 0.87 15.01 -3.04
C GLN A 196 1.68 14.35 -4.15
N ILE A 197 1.03 13.70 -5.11
CA ILE A 197 1.68 13.18 -6.33
C ILE A 197 2.26 14.34 -7.14
N ILE A 198 1.51 15.44 -7.31
CA ILE A 198 2.01 16.63 -8.01
C ILE A 198 3.20 17.23 -7.27
N ALA A 199 3.11 17.41 -5.95
CA ALA A 199 4.23 17.88 -5.13
C ALA A 199 5.45 16.97 -5.30
N LEU A 200 5.27 15.65 -5.22
CA LEU A 200 6.35 14.69 -5.45
C LEU A 200 6.96 14.81 -6.85
N LEU A 201 6.15 14.89 -7.91
CA LEU A 201 6.65 15.07 -9.27
C LEU A 201 7.41 16.38 -9.44
N LEU A 202 6.98 17.47 -8.78
CA LEU A 202 7.71 18.74 -8.76
C LEU A 202 9.06 18.60 -8.03
N LEU A 203 9.12 17.88 -6.92
CA LEU A 203 10.36 17.61 -6.21
C LEU A 203 11.31 16.74 -7.04
N LEU A 204 10.79 15.72 -7.73
CA LEU A 204 11.57 14.77 -8.53
C LEU A 204 12.04 15.35 -9.86
N LEU A 205 11.22 16.18 -10.52
CA LEU A 205 11.51 16.68 -11.86
C LEU A 205 12.00 18.13 -11.85
N GLY A 206 11.52 18.98 -10.94
CA GLY A 206 11.82 20.41 -10.91
C GLY A 206 13.33 20.72 -10.97
N PRO A 207 14.12 20.34 -9.95
CA PRO A 207 15.56 20.58 -9.95
C PRO A 207 16.27 19.89 -11.11
N GLY A 208 15.79 18.73 -11.55
CA GLY A 208 16.34 18.00 -12.68
C GLY A 208 16.16 18.69 -14.02
N VAL A 209 14.96 19.18 -14.32
CA VAL A 209 14.68 19.96 -15.53
C VAL A 209 15.46 21.28 -15.51
N ALA A 210 15.53 21.95 -14.35
CA ALA A 210 16.36 23.16 -14.21
C ALA A 210 17.84 22.87 -14.49
N PHE A 211 18.36 21.76 -13.98
CA PHE A 211 19.73 21.31 -14.24
C PHE A 211 19.98 21.00 -15.73
N LEU A 212 19.06 20.27 -16.37
CA LEU A 212 19.15 19.97 -17.81
C LEU A 212 19.07 21.25 -18.65
N ALA A 213 18.21 22.20 -18.31
CA ALA A 213 18.11 23.48 -19.01
C ALA A 213 19.44 24.26 -18.96
N LEU A 214 20.18 24.17 -17.85
CA LEU A 214 21.49 24.83 -17.73
C LEU A 214 22.60 24.14 -18.53
N LEU A 215 22.56 22.82 -18.64
CA LEU A 215 23.61 22.01 -19.27
C LEU A 215 23.40 21.78 -20.76
N LEU A 216 22.18 21.43 -21.16
CA LEU A 216 21.87 21.08 -22.54
C LEU A 216 21.58 22.36 -23.32
N ARG A 217 22.44 22.65 -24.29
CA ARG A 217 22.21 23.71 -25.29
C ARG A 217 21.96 23.03 -26.63
N THR A 218 20.83 23.37 -27.25
CA THR A 218 20.48 23.01 -28.64
C THR A 218 20.52 21.51 -28.98
N GLU A 219 19.74 20.70 -28.29
CA GLU A 219 19.50 19.31 -28.71
C GLU A 219 18.01 19.05 -28.90
N GLU A 220 17.67 18.34 -29.98
CA GLU A 220 16.36 17.70 -30.10
C GLU A 220 16.38 16.46 -29.21
N MET A 221 15.47 16.40 -28.25
CA MET A 221 15.43 15.33 -27.28
C MET A 221 14.02 14.75 -27.21
N ASP A 222 13.98 13.43 -27.21
CA ASP A 222 12.77 12.67 -26.93
C ASP A 222 12.22 13.01 -25.54
N ILE A 223 10.90 13.19 -25.43
CA ILE A 223 10.25 13.60 -24.16
C ILE A 223 10.54 12.61 -23.05
N ALA A 224 10.43 11.31 -23.34
CA ALA A 224 10.66 10.27 -22.34
C ALA A 224 12.12 10.25 -21.88
N LEU A 225 13.08 10.39 -22.79
CA LEU A 225 14.51 10.52 -22.45
C LEU A 225 14.76 11.74 -21.55
N GLY A 226 14.19 12.89 -21.92
CA GLY A 226 14.33 14.12 -21.14
C GLY A 226 13.74 14.02 -19.73
N LEU A 227 12.56 13.42 -19.60
CA LEU A 227 11.93 13.18 -18.30
C LEU A 227 12.75 12.21 -17.44
N GLY A 228 13.34 11.18 -18.04
CA GLY A 228 14.17 10.23 -17.33
C GLY A 228 15.50 10.82 -16.84
N LEU A 229 16.17 11.62 -17.67
CA LEU A 229 17.36 12.37 -17.27
C LEU A 229 17.03 13.39 -16.15
N ALA A 230 15.90 14.09 -16.28
CA ALA A 230 15.44 15.02 -15.25
C ALA A 230 15.13 14.31 -13.93
N LEU A 231 14.44 13.16 -13.98
CA LEU A 231 14.17 12.33 -12.82
C LEU A 231 15.48 11.89 -12.14
N GLY A 232 16.46 11.42 -12.91
CA GLY A 232 17.77 11.02 -12.37
C GLY A 232 18.49 12.18 -11.67
N ALA A 233 18.53 13.35 -12.30
CA ALA A 233 19.13 14.55 -11.71
C ALA A 233 18.39 15.02 -10.45
N GLY A 234 17.06 15.01 -10.45
CA GLY A 234 16.28 15.40 -9.27
C GLY A 234 16.35 14.40 -8.12
N LEU A 235 16.45 13.09 -8.41
CA LEU A 235 16.73 12.07 -7.40
C LEU A 235 18.08 12.27 -6.72
N ALA A 236 19.10 12.72 -7.46
CA ALA A 236 20.42 13.04 -6.90
C ALA A 236 20.44 14.38 -6.14
N PHE A 237 19.60 15.34 -6.53
CA PHE A 237 19.59 16.69 -5.99
C PHE A 237 19.29 16.73 -4.48
N TRP A 238 18.20 16.09 -4.02
CA TRP A 238 17.78 16.18 -2.62
C TRP A 238 18.80 15.58 -1.63
N PRO A 239 19.33 14.36 -1.86
CA PRO A 239 20.38 13.80 -1.01
C PRO A 239 21.61 14.72 -0.92
N LEU A 240 22.03 15.32 -2.04
CA LEU A 240 23.15 16.26 -2.06
C LEU A 240 22.81 17.55 -1.30
N LEU A 241 21.60 18.08 -1.45
CA LEU A 241 21.16 19.25 -0.70
C LEU A 241 21.17 19.00 0.81
N PHE A 242 20.67 17.86 1.26
CA PHE A 242 20.74 17.46 2.68
C PHE A 242 22.18 17.27 3.15
N LEU A 243 23.02 16.60 2.35
CA LEU A 243 24.43 16.35 2.68
C LEU A 243 25.19 17.67 2.88
N TRP A 244 25.14 18.56 1.88
CA TRP A 244 25.82 19.85 1.93
C TRP A 244 25.20 20.79 2.96
N GLY A 245 23.88 20.78 3.10
CA GLY A 245 23.18 21.52 4.16
C GLY A 245 23.70 21.11 5.54
N THR A 246 23.80 19.82 5.81
CA THR A 246 24.33 19.28 7.07
C THR A 246 25.80 19.67 7.27
N ALA A 247 26.64 19.52 6.24
CA ALA A 247 28.06 19.88 6.30
C ALA A 247 28.28 21.38 6.60
N LEU A 248 27.38 22.24 6.12
CA LEU A 248 27.40 23.68 6.36
C LEU A 248 26.64 24.11 7.63
N GLY A 249 26.08 23.17 8.38
CA GLY A 249 25.25 23.46 9.56
C GLY A 249 23.89 24.08 9.25
N ALA A 250 23.44 24.03 8.00
CA ALA A 250 22.13 24.50 7.58
C ALA A 250 21.04 23.44 7.86
N HIS A 251 19.86 23.90 8.26
CA HIS A 251 18.69 23.05 8.49
C HIS A 251 17.66 23.33 7.39
N LEU A 252 17.32 22.31 6.61
CA LEU A 252 16.29 22.41 5.59
C LEU A 252 14.91 22.54 6.27
N ARG A 253 14.21 23.63 6.00
CA ARG A 253 12.86 23.89 6.54
C ARG A 253 11.80 23.63 5.46
N PRO A 254 10.52 23.39 5.83
CA PRO A 254 9.44 23.17 4.86
C PRO A 254 9.32 24.26 3.79
N TRP A 255 9.44 25.54 4.16
CA TRP A 255 9.39 26.64 3.20
C TRP A 255 10.56 26.62 2.20
N ALA A 256 11.74 26.14 2.62
CA ALA A 256 12.93 26.08 1.78
C ALA A 256 12.79 25.02 0.68
N VAL A 257 12.05 23.94 0.95
CA VAL A 257 11.69 22.94 -0.06
C VAL A 257 10.89 23.59 -1.19
N TRP A 258 9.86 24.37 -0.86
CA TRP A 258 9.09 25.12 -1.86
C TRP A 258 9.87 26.24 -2.53
N ALA A 259 10.81 26.88 -1.82
CA ALA A 259 11.71 27.86 -2.43
C ALA A 259 12.59 27.22 -3.51
N VAL A 260 13.15 26.02 -3.27
CA VAL A 260 13.91 25.26 -4.27
C VAL A 260 13.04 24.92 -5.49
N VAL A 261 11.81 24.45 -5.27
CA VAL A 261 10.87 24.15 -6.37
C VAL A 261 10.56 25.41 -7.17
N GLY A 262 10.23 26.53 -6.48
CA GLY A 262 9.95 27.82 -7.11
C GLY A 262 11.13 28.36 -7.90
N LEU A 263 12.36 28.25 -7.36
CA LEU A 263 13.59 28.63 -8.06
C LEU A 263 13.85 27.75 -9.28
N SER A 264 13.55 26.45 -9.20
CA SER A 264 13.69 25.53 -10.34
C SER A 264 12.74 25.92 -11.47
N ILE A 265 11.46 26.14 -11.16
CA ILE A 265 10.44 26.59 -12.13
C ILE A 265 10.81 27.95 -12.72
N GLY A 266 11.16 28.92 -11.85
CA GLY A 266 11.55 30.27 -12.27
C GLY A 266 12.80 30.26 -13.15
N GLY A 267 13.79 29.43 -12.83
CA GLY A 267 15.01 29.23 -13.61
C GLY A 267 14.72 28.69 -15.01
N VAL A 268 13.88 27.65 -15.11
CA VAL A 268 13.43 27.09 -16.40
C VAL A 268 12.66 28.13 -17.21
N ALA A 269 11.75 28.88 -16.60
CA ALA A 269 10.97 29.92 -17.27
C ALA A 269 11.87 31.06 -17.80
N LEU A 270 12.81 31.55 -16.99
CA LEU A 270 13.77 32.58 -17.39
C LEU A 270 14.69 32.08 -18.50
N TRP A 271 15.13 30.83 -18.44
CA TRP A 271 15.92 30.20 -19.49
C TRP A 271 15.14 30.11 -20.80
N GLY A 272 13.87 29.67 -20.76
CA GLY A 272 12.99 29.64 -21.93
C GLY A 272 12.80 31.01 -22.57
N LEU A 273 12.58 32.05 -21.76
CA LEU A 273 12.46 33.43 -22.24
C LEU A 273 13.76 33.94 -22.91
N ARG A 274 14.93 33.61 -22.36
CA ARG A 274 16.23 33.96 -22.96
C ARG A 274 16.46 33.22 -24.28
N GLN A 275 16.12 31.95 -24.32
CA GLN A 275 16.26 31.11 -25.51
C GLN A 275 15.40 31.58 -26.67
N SER A 276 14.12 31.91 -26.42
CA SER A 276 13.23 32.49 -27.43
C SER A 276 13.75 33.81 -28.01
N ARG A 277 14.52 34.58 -27.23
CA ARG A 277 15.18 35.82 -27.70
C ARG A 277 16.44 35.57 -28.53
N HIS A 278 17.12 34.45 -28.31
CA HIS A 278 18.38 34.09 -28.98
C HIS A 278 18.22 33.05 -30.10
N GLY A 279 16.99 32.62 -30.42
CA GLY A 279 16.72 31.63 -31.46
C GLY A 279 17.20 30.21 -31.13
N ILE A 280 17.58 29.96 -29.88
CA ILE A 280 18.00 28.65 -29.36
C ILE A 280 16.73 27.97 -28.85
N ALA A 281 16.39 26.77 -29.33
CA ALA A 281 15.21 26.05 -28.89
C ALA A 281 15.57 24.60 -28.59
N VAL A 282 15.28 24.15 -27.35
CA VAL A 282 15.15 22.72 -27.06
C VAL A 282 13.79 22.28 -27.58
N ARG A 283 13.80 21.37 -28.56
CA ARG A 283 12.58 20.83 -29.15
C ARG A 283 12.34 19.45 -28.56
N LEU A 284 11.29 19.37 -27.76
CA LEU A 284 10.74 18.12 -27.29
C LEU A 284 9.84 17.55 -28.38
N HIS A 285 10.12 16.33 -28.82
CA HIS A 285 9.27 15.61 -29.75
C HIS A 285 8.72 14.33 -29.11
N TRP A 286 7.56 13.88 -29.59
CA TRP A 286 7.00 12.60 -29.19
C TRP A 286 7.59 11.48 -30.06
N ALA A 287 8.29 10.53 -29.45
CA ALA A 287 8.59 9.27 -30.08
C ALA A 287 7.33 8.41 -30.19
N ARG A 288 7.31 7.48 -31.16
CA ARG A 288 6.18 6.55 -31.35
C ARG A 288 6.03 5.61 -30.15
N GLU A 289 7.13 5.32 -29.47
CA GLU A 289 7.19 4.43 -28.32
C GLU A 289 6.71 5.10 -27.01
N ASP A 290 6.65 6.44 -26.97
CA ASP A 290 6.28 7.20 -25.77
C ASP A 290 4.88 6.86 -25.28
N LEU A 291 3.92 6.71 -26.19
CA LEU A 291 2.54 6.37 -25.81
C LEU A 291 2.49 5.03 -25.05
N VAL A 292 3.27 4.05 -25.51
CA VAL A 292 3.34 2.73 -24.88
C VAL A 292 4.01 2.84 -23.52
N LEU A 293 5.09 3.62 -23.42
CA LEU A 293 5.77 3.88 -22.15
C LEU A 293 4.85 4.57 -21.14
N PHE A 294 4.17 5.65 -21.52
CA PHE A 294 3.25 6.36 -20.62
C PHE A 294 2.06 5.49 -20.21
N ALA A 295 1.53 4.66 -21.11
CA ALA A 295 0.52 3.67 -20.77
C ALA A 295 1.06 2.64 -19.75
N ALA A 296 2.30 2.18 -19.92
CA ALA A 296 2.96 1.28 -18.97
C ALA A 296 3.23 1.93 -17.61
N LEU A 297 3.63 3.21 -17.57
CA LEU A 297 3.81 3.99 -16.35
C LEU A 297 2.48 4.17 -15.61
N ALA A 298 1.42 4.54 -16.32
CA ALA A 298 0.08 4.70 -15.75
C ALA A 298 -0.47 3.36 -15.21
N MET A 299 -0.32 2.28 -15.98
CA MET A 299 -0.68 0.93 -15.55
C MET A 299 0.12 0.51 -14.32
N GLY A 300 1.43 0.74 -14.32
CA GLY A 300 2.33 0.47 -13.20
C GLY A 300 1.88 1.20 -11.94
N LEU A 301 1.54 2.48 -12.06
CA LEU A 301 1.03 3.28 -10.93
C LEU A 301 -0.29 2.72 -10.38
N VAL A 302 -1.26 2.41 -11.24
CA VAL A 302 -2.54 1.81 -10.81
C VAL A 302 -2.30 0.48 -10.09
N LEU A 303 -1.49 -0.41 -10.67
CA LEU A 303 -1.17 -1.70 -10.06
C LEU A 303 -0.48 -1.56 -8.70
N ARG A 304 0.42 -0.58 -8.55
CA ARG A 304 1.08 -0.29 -7.27
C ARG A 304 0.11 0.19 -6.21
N PHE A 305 -0.84 1.05 -6.57
CA PHE A 305 -1.88 1.49 -5.64
C PHE A 305 -2.87 0.38 -5.31
N VAL A 306 -3.20 -0.51 -6.26
CA VAL A 306 -3.97 -1.73 -5.98
C VAL A 306 -3.24 -2.59 -4.95
N GLN A 307 -1.94 -2.86 -5.14
CA GLN A 307 -1.14 -3.68 -4.23
C GLN A 307 -0.99 -3.06 -2.84
N ALA A 308 -0.87 -1.73 -2.76
CA ALA A 308 -0.68 -1.00 -1.51
C ALA A 308 -1.99 -0.58 -0.82
N ARG A 309 -3.16 -0.97 -1.35
CA ARG A 309 -4.46 -0.41 -0.93
C ARG A 309 -4.77 -0.55 0.56
N HIS A 310 -4.37 -1.67 1.15
CA HIS A 310 -4.59 -1.98 2.57
C HIS A 310 -3.42 -1.57 3.48
N LEU A 311 -2.40 -0.95 2.91
CA LEU A 311 -1.24 -0.49 3.68
C LEU A 311 -1.52 0.86 4.31
N ILE A 312 -1.58 0.86 5.64
CA ILE A 312 -1.60 2.06 6.48
C ILE A 312 -0.18 2.58 6.65
N VAL A 313 0.78 1.68 6.85
CA VAL A 313 2.22 1.97 6.95
C VAL A 313 3.00 1.15 5.92
N PRO A 314 4.25 1.54 5.57
CA PRO A 314 5.12 0.71 4.76
C PRO A 314 5.28 -0.69 5.37
N ASN A 315 5.18 -1.71 4.52
CA ASN A 315 5.24 -3.11 4.96
C ASN A 315 6.63 -3.49 5.49
N TRP A 316 6.63 -4.50 6.37
CA TRP A 316 7.81 -5.15 6.94
C TRP A 316 8.67 -4.25 7.85
N VAL A 317 9.64 -4.87 8.52
CA VAL A 317 10.54 -4.19 9.47
C VAL A 317 11.33 -3.06 8.78
N ASP A 318 11.76 -3.28 7.54
CA ASP A 318 12.54 -2.29 6.78
C ASP A 318 11.72 -1.05 6.40
N GLY A 319 10.43 -1.22 6.08
CA GLY A 319 9.53 -0.10 5.81
C GLY A 319 9.36 0.83 7.02
N LEU A 320 9.33 0.28 8.22
CA LEU A 320 9.30 1.05 9.46
C LEU A 320 10.64 1.76 9.72
N HIS A 321 11.77 1.11 9.43
CA HIS A 321 13.08 1.72 9.56
C HIS A 321 13.26 2.92 8.61
N HIS A 322 12.86 2.77 7.34
CA HIS A 322 12.82 3.87 6.37
C HIS A 322 11.93 5.02 6.83
N THR A 323 10.80 4.72 7.47
CA THR A 323 9.90 5.72 8.05
C THR A 323 10.59 6.52 9.14
N VAL A 324 11.26 5.84 10.09
CA VAL A 324 11.96 6.49 11.21
C VAL A 324 13.08 7.40 10.72
N ILE A 325 13.90 6.95 9.75
CA ILE A 325 14.97 7.78 9.21
C ILE A 325 14.39 9.00 8.47
N ALA A 326 13.35 8.82 7.66
CA ALA A 326 12.68 9.92 6.97
C ALA A 326 12.05 10.93 7.97
N GLN A 327 11.49 10.45 9.08
CA GLN A 327 10.99 11.28 10.19
C GLN A 327 12.11 12.13 10.79
N ILE A 328 13.21 11.52 11.21
CA ILE A 328 14.34 12.26 11.80
C ILE A 328 14.86 13.33 10.82
N MET A 329 14.97 13.00 9.54
CA MET A 329 15.40 13.96 8.51
C MET A 329 14.41 15.11 8.30
N ALA A 330 13.10 14.83 8.34
CA ALA A 330 12.06 15.85 8.21
C ALA A 330 12.00 16.77 9.44
N ASP A 331 12.20 16.22 10.64
CA ASP A 331 12.15 16.98 11.89
C ASP A 331 13.38 17.86 12.09
N VAL A 332 14.57 17.32 11.81
CA VAL A 332 15.85 18.03 12.03
C VAL A 332 16.22 18.89 10.81
N GLY A 333 15.77 18.51 9.60
CA GLY A 333 16.15 19.17 8.36
C GLY A 333 17.58 18.88 7.92
N GLN A 334 18.19 17.80 8.42
CA GLN A 334 19.59 17.41 8.16
C GLN A 334 19.72 15.90 8.00
N VAL A 335 20.87 15.44 7.50
CA VAL A 335 21.25 14.03 7.54
C VAL A 335 21.43 13.64 9.02
N PRO A 336 20.84 12.52 9.49
CA PRO A 336 20.92 12.16 10.89
C PRO A 336 22.36 11.85 11.30
N THR A 337 22.73 12.21 12.52
CA THR A 337 24.00 11.77 13.14
C THR A 337 23.81 10.55 14.04
N GLY A 338 22.57 10.27 14.44
CA GLY A 338 22.15 9.12 15.23
C GLY A 338 20.63 8.91 15.12
N GLY A 339 20.12 7.89 15.82
CA GLY A 339 18.71 7.46 15.70
C GLY A 339 17.79 7.92 16.84
N ALA A 340 18.33 8.56 17.87
CA ALA A 340 17.57 8.93 19.06
C ALA A 340 16.52 10.03 18.77
N PRO A 341 15.35 10.04 19.47
CA PRO A 341 14.94 9.08 20.50
C PRO A 341 14.29 7.80 19.96
N PHE A 342 14.13 7.69 18.64
CA PHE A 342 13.31 6.63 18.02
C PHE A 342 13.99 5.27 17.96
N VAL A 343 15.29 5.24 17.68
CA VAL A 343 16.08 4.00 17.57
C VAL A 343 17.50 4.21 18.09
N GLU A 344 18.05 3.22 18.78
CA GLU A 344 19.45 3.25 19.20
C GLU A 344 20.38 3.02 18.00
N MET A 345 20.73 4.11 17.32
CA MET A 345 21.77 4.12 16.28
C MET A 345 22.91 5.03 16.72
N ILE A 346 24.00 4.42 17.18
CA ILE A 346 25.24 5.12 17.54
C ILE A 346 26.03 5.32 16.25
N ARG A 347 25.87 6.51 15.65
CA ARG A 347 26.39 6.94 14.33
C ARG A 347 25.58 6.43 13.14
N PHE A 348 25.17 7.37 12.30
CA PHE A 348 24.38 7.08 11.12
C PHE A 348 25.27 6.58 9.97
N HIS A 349 25.10 5.31 9.60
CA HIS A 349 25.83 4.64 8.51
C HIS A 349 24.91 4.14 7.39
N TYR A 350 23.68 4.66 7.32
CA TYR A 350 22.67 4.20 6.36
C TYR A 350 22.71 5.00 5.05
N HIS A 351 22.31 4.38 3.95
CA HIS A 351 22.14 5.07 2.67
C HIS A 351 20.87 5.95 2.73
N PHE A 352 21.03 7.26 2.70
CA PHE A 352 19.92 8.19 2.98
C PHE A 352 19.24 8.76 1.74
N GLY A 353 19.60 8.32 0.53
CA GLY A 353 19.09 8.89 -0.72
C GLY A 353 17.56 8.86 -0.83
N PHE A 354 16.96 7.70 -0.58
CA PHE A 354 15.51 7.53 -0.54
C PHE A 354 14.85 8.39 0.56
N HIS A 355 15.45 8.41 1.75
CA HIS A 355 14.96 9.14 2.92
C HIS A 355 14.96 10.65 2.73
N ALA A 356 15.96 11.21 2.05
CA ALA A 356 16.04 12.63 1.76
C ALA A 356 14.85 13.11 0.92
N VAL A 357 14.47 12.33 -0.11
CA VAL A 357 13.31 12.64 -0.95
C VAL A 357 12.01 12.43 -0.18
N ALA A 358 11.90 11.35 0.60
CA ALA A 358 10.73 11.10 1.45
C ALA A 358 10.52 12.22 2.49
N ALA A 359 11.60 12.70 3.12
CA ALA A 359 11.57 13.81 4.07
C ALA A 359 11.19 15.14 3.39
N ALA A 360 11.75 15.43 2.21
CA ALA A 360 11.36 16.59 1.42
C ALA A 360 9.87 16.57 1.05
N LEU A 361 9.34 15.39 0.67
CA LEU A 361 7.92 15.20 0.41
C LEU A 361 7.08 15.40 1.67
N ALA A 362 7.47 14.80 2.80
CA ALA A 362 6.79 14.96 4.08
C ALA A 362 6.68 16.44 4.47
N MET A 363 7.79 17.17 4.37
CA MET A 363 7.84 18.61 4.63
C MET A 363 6.99 19.44 3.65
N ALA A 364 7.05 19.16 2.34
CA ALA A 364 6.35 19.95 1.32
C ALA A 364 4.84 19.73 1.32
N ALA A 365 4.42 18.49 1.53
CA ALA A 365 3.03 18.05 1.43
C ALA A 365 2.34 17.89 2.80
N HIS A 366 3.03 18.24 3.89
CA HIS A 366 2.55 18.05 5.27
C HIS A 366 2.04 16.63 5.53
N LEU A 367 2.80 15.65 5.05
CA LEU A 367 2.49 14.23 5.25
C LEU A 367 3.21 13.71 6.49
N GLU A 368 2.55 12.81 7.20
CA GLU A 368 3.24 11.94 8.15
C GLU A 368 4.31 11.13 7.39
N PRO A 369 5.52 10.91 7.94
CA PRO A 369 6.61 10.28 7.19
C PRO A 369 6.30 8.89 6.67
N TYR A 370 5.46 8.11 7.36
CA TYR A 370 5.03 6.79 6.87
C TYR A 370 4.18 6.92 5.59
N GLN A 371 3.38 7.99 5.47
CA GLN A 371 2.58 8.27 4.27
C GLN A 371 3.49 8.72 3.13
N ALA A 372 4.48 9.57 3.42
CA ALA A 372 5.45 10.02 2.43
C ALA A 372 6.28 8.87 1.87
N VAL A 373 6.79 7.98 2.73
CA VAL A 373 7.53 6.77 2.32
C VAL A 373 6.66 5.84 1.48
N LEU A 374 5.41 5.60 1.91
CA LEU A 374 4.49 4.71 1.19
C LEU A 374 4.16 5.26 -0.20
N LEU A 375 3.79 6.54 -0.30
CA LEU A 375 3.46 7.21 -1.56
C LEU A 375 4.66 7.27 -2.50
N TYR A 376 5.79 7.77 -2.00
CA TYR A 376 7.01 7.89 -2.79
C TYR A 376 7.49 6.53 -3.30
N GLY A 377 7.46 5.48 -2.47
CA GLY A 377 7.81 4.13 -2.88
C GLY A 377 6.96 3.60 -4.03
N GLN A 378 5.63 3.83 -4.01
CA GLN A 378 4.76 3.40 -5.11
C GLN A 378 5.03 4.17 -6.41
N VAL A 379 5.20 5.49 -6.32
CA VAL A 379 5.47 6.34 -7.49
C VAL A 379 6.84 6.03 -8.08
N LEU A 380 7.88 5.90 -7.26
CA LEU A 380 9.23 5.57 -7.71
C LEU A 380 9.28 4.21 -8.39
N ASN A 381 8.55 3.21 -7.87
CA ASN A 381 8.47 1.90 -8.50
C ASN A 381 7.81 1.97 -9.89
N ALA A 382 6.73 2.73 -10.03
CA ALA A 382 6.11 2.97 -11.34
C ALA A 382 7.09 3.67 -12.31
N LEU A 383 7.84 4.67 -11.83
CA LEU A 383 8.83 5.40 -12.61
C LEU A 383 10.08 4.57 -13.00
N ALA A 384 10.29 3.39 -12.44
CA ALA A 384 11.43 2.54 -12.79
C ALA A 384 11.45 2.16 -14.29
N ALA A 385 10.29 2.05 -14.93
CA ALA A 385 10.21 1.81 -16.38
C ALA A 385 10.76 2.99 -17.19
N LEU A 386 10.62 4.22 -16.71
CA LEU A 386 11.21 5.42 -17.34
C LEU A 386 12.74 5.38 -17.26
N ALA A 387 13.29 4.96 -16.11
CA ALA A 387 14.74 4.80 -15.95
C ALA A 387 15.30 3.72 -16.88
N ALA A 388 14.61 2.58 -17.00
CA ALA A 388 14.99 1.52 -17.94
C ALA A 388 14.94 1.99 -19.40
N TYR A 389 13.89 2.74 -19.79
CA TYR A 389 13.78 3.35 -21.11
C TYR A 389 14.95 4.29 -21.39
N THR A 390 15.26 5.18 -20.44
CA THR A 390 16.37 6.14 -20.51
C THR A 390 17.69 5.42 -20.75
N LEU A 391 17.99 4.38 -19.96
CA LEU A 391 19.20 3.57 -20.11
C LEU A 391 19.28 2.84 -21.46
N SER A 392 18.14 2.46 -22.04
CA SER A 392 18.12 1.79 -23.34
C SER A 392 18.28 2.74 -24.54
N ARG A 393 18.15 4.05 -24.30
CA ARG A 393 18.21 5.12 -25.31
C ARG A 393 19.48 5.95 -25.24
N ALA A 394 20.06 6.11 -24.04
CA ALA A 394 21.37 6.72 -23.80
C ALA A 394 22.50 5.77 -24.23
#